data_AF-A0A5R8MT61-F1
#
_entry.id   AF-A0A5R8MT61-F1
#
_cell.length_a   1.000
_cell.length_b   1.000
_cell.length_c   1.000
_cell.angle_alpha   90.00
_cell.angle_beta   90.00
_cell.angle_gamma   90.00
#
_symmetry.space_group_name_H-M   'P 1'
#
loop_
_entity.id
_entity.type
_entity.pdbx_description
1 polymer ?
#
loop_
_entity_poly.entity_id
_entity_poly.type
_entity_poly.pdbx_seq_one_letter_code
_entity_poly.pdbx_strand_id
1 'polypeptide(L)' 'MTEVRHEDVAAYALGLLSEEEKTAFEHHLAGCGSCAAEVGSFTAMGELIKGVHPDDLLPSP' A
#
# COMPACT_ATOMS: atom_id res chain seq x y z
N MET A 1 -14.30 10.03 -13.14
CA MET A 1 -14.62 8.98 -12.15
C MET A 1 -13.37 8.15 -11.98
N THR A 2 -12.58 8.42 -10.96
CA THR A 2 -11.46 7.56 -10.56
C THR A 2 -12.08 6.37 -9.83
N GLU A 3 -12.21 5.26 -10.54
CA GLU A 3 -12.63 3.99 -9.95
C GLU A 3 -11.55 3.53 -8.97
N VAL A 4 -11.92 3.33 -7.69
CA VAL A 4 -10.99 2.84 -6.67
C VAL A 4 -10.75 1.36 -6.90
N ARG A 5 -9.48 0.99 -7.13
CA ARG A 5 -9.05 -0.37 -7.42
C ARG A 5 -8.35 -0.98 -6.23
N HIS A 6 -8.32 -2.31 -6.19
CA HIS A 6 -7.68 -3.06 -5.13
C HIS A 6 -6.15 -2.83 -5.05
N GLU A 7 -5.51 -2.51 -6.18
CA GLU A 7 -4.09 -2.14 -6.23
C GLU A 7 -3.79 -0.81 -5.51
N ASP A 8 -4.79 0.06 -5.36
CA ASP A 8 -4.66 1.32 -4.63
C ASP A 8 -4.48 1.08 -3.12
N VAL A 9 -4.90 -0.07 -2.61
CA VAL A 9 -4.71 -0.48 -1.19
C VAL A 9 -3.23 -0.60 -0.85
N ALA A 10 -2.46 -1.32 -1.69
CA ALA A 10 -1.02 -1.50 -1.49
C ALA A 10 -0.28 -0.19 -1.75
N ALA A 11 -0.65 0.55 -2.80
CA ALA A 11 -0.05 1.85 -3.09
C ALA A 11 -0.29 2.86 -1.95
N TYR A 12 -1.49 2.88 -1.36
CA TYR A 12 -1.80 3.69 -0.19
C TYR A 12 -0.96 3.29 1.01
N ALA A 13 -0.92 2.00 1.35
CA ALA A 13 -0.18 1.47 2.50
C ALA A 13 1.33 1.72 2.42
N LEU A 14 1.89 1.76 1.21
CA LEU A 14 3.31 1.99 0.93
C LEU A 14 3.64 3.48 0.65
N GLY A 15 2.65 4.37 0.64
CA GLY A 15 2.85 5.81 0.41
C GLY A 15 3.22 6.17 -1.04
N LEU A 16 2.74 5.40 -2.01
CA LEU A 16 3.03 5.56 -3.44
C LEU A 16 1.97 6.37 -4.20
N LEU A 17 0.82 6.64 -3.58
CA LEU A 17 -0.24 7.45 -4.19
C LEU A 17 0.11 8.95 -4.19
N SER A 18 -0.36 9.66 -5.20
CA SER A 18 -0.42 11.13 -5.16
C SER A 18 -1.37 11.62 -4.08
N GLU A 19 -1.27 12.90 -3.71
CA GLU A 19 -2.16 13.49 -2.70
C GLU A 19 -3.65 13.44 -3.10
N GLU A 20 -3.95 13.59 -4.38
CA GLU A 20 -5.32 13.50 -4.92
C GLU A 20 -5.86 12.08 -4.80
N GLU A 21 -5.08 11.08 -5.24
CA GLU A 21 -5.46 9.66 -5.15
C GLU A 21 -5.61 9.21 -3.69
N LYS A 22 -4.70 9.68 -2.82
CA LYS A 22 -4.77 9.40 -1.38
C LYS A 22 -6.06 9.92 -0.77
N THR A 23 -6.45 11.15 -1.06
CA THR A 23 -7.70 11.75 -0.55
C THR A 23 -8.93 10.97 -1.04
N ALA A 24 -8.94 10.57 -2.31
CA ALA A 24 -10.01 9.76 -2.87
C ALA A 24 -10.11 8.37 -2.20
N PHE A 25 -8.96 7.76 -1.92
CA PHE A 25 -8.88 6.47 -1.26
C PHE A 25 -9.29 6.54 0.23
N GLU A 26 -8.93 7.61 0.95
CA GLU A 26 -9.36 7.83 2.33
C GLU A 26 -10.89 7.95 2.46
N HIS A 27 -11.54 8.60 1.49
CA HIS A 27 -13.01 8.63 1.43
C HIS A 27 -13.60 7.22 1.25
N HIS A 28 -12.98 6.37 0.44
CA HIS A 28 -13.39 4.96 0.31
C HIS A 28 -13.15 4.15 1.59
N LEU A 29 -11.98 4.32 2.23
CA LEU A 29 -11.60 3.63 3.47
C LEU A 29 -12.59 3.87 4.60
N ALA A 30 -13.17 5.07 4.68
CA ALA A 30 -14.19 5.39 5.69
C ALA A 30 -15.43 4.47 5.63
N GLY A 31 -15.71 3.86 4.47
CA GLY A 31 -16.88 2.99 4.25
C GLY A 31 -16.57 1.52 3.99
N CYS A 32 -15.30 1.11 3.88
CA CYS A 32 -14.92 -0.22 3.40
C CYS A 32 -13.98 -0.95 4.37
N GLY A 33 -14.56 -1.83 5.20
CA GLY A 33 -13.80 -2.59 6.21
C GLY A 33 -12.80 -3.60 5.64
N SER A 34 -13.04 -4.15 4.45
CA SER A 34 -12.10 -5.07 3.79
C SER A 34 -10.82 -4.33 3.36
N CYS A 35 -10.95 -3.17 2.72
CA CYS A 35 -9.79 -2.36 2.36
C CYS A 35 -9.01 -1.88 3.59
N ALA A 36 -9.70 -1.52 4.69
CA ALA A 36 -9.04 -1.16 5.94
C ALA A 36 -8.20 -2.32 6.52
N ALA A 37 -8.73 -3.55 6.49
CA ALA A 37 -8.01 -4.74 6.95
C ALA A 37 -6.76 -5.01 6.10
N GLU A 38 -6.88 -4.85 4.78
CA GLU A 38 -5.78 -5.08 3.84
C GLU A 38 -4.70 -4.01 3.90
N VAL A 39 -5.06 -2.73 4.10
CA VAL A 39 -4.07 -1.66 4.37
C VAL A 39 -3.18 -2.08 5.55
N GLY A 40 -3.77 -2.58 6.64
CA GLY A 40 -3.02 -3.07 7.79
C GLY A 40 -2.03 -4.19 7.43
N SER A 41 -2.46 -5.14 6.58
CA SER A 41 -1.60 -6.23 6.11
C SER A 41 -0.41 -5.72 5.27
N PHE A 42 -0.66 -4.82 4.32
CA PHE A 42 0.39 -4.27 3.47
C PHE A 42 1.35 -3.35 4.24
N THR A 43 0.85 -2.57 5.20
CA THR A 43 1.72 -1.77 6.08
C THR A 43 2.65 -2.68 6.87
N ALA A 44 2.14 -3.77 7.46
CA ALA A 44 2.99 -4.72 8.18
C ALA A 44 4.06 -5.36 7.28
N MET A 45 3.71 -5.73 6.04
CA MET A 45 4.68 -6.23 5.06
C MET A 45 5.74 -5.17 4.71
N GLY A 46 5.32 -3.92 4.50
CA GLY A 46 6.22 -2.80 4.23
C GLY A 46 7.24 -2.58 5.33
N GLU A 47 6.82 -2.65 6.61
CA GLU A 47 7.74 -2.55 7.74
C GLU A 47 8.78 -3.67 7.77
N LEU A 48 8.40 -4.90 7.42
CA LEU A 48 9.35 -6.02 7.32
C LEU A 48 10.39 -5.80 6.20
N ILE A 49 9.95 -5.27 5.05
CA ILE A 49 10.83 -5.04 3.89
C ILE A 49 11.81 -3.88 4.14
N LYS A 50 11.47 -2.88 4.96
CA LYS A 50 12.38 -1.75 5.29
C LYS A 50 13.71 -2.19 5.88
N GLY A 51 13.77 -3.38 6.51
CA GLY A 51 15.00 -3.94 7.07
C GLY A 51 15.89 -4.68 6.06
N VAL A 52 15.43 -4.88 4.82
CA VAL A 52 16.16 -5.63 3.78
C VAL A 52 17.00 -4.67 2.94
N HIS A 53 18.30 -4.93 2.83
CA HIS A 53 19.14 -4.18 1.89
C HIS A 53 18.93 -4.72 0.47
N PRO A 54 18.77 -3.87 -0.56
CA PRO A 54 18.52 -4.34 -1.93
C PRO A 54 19.56 -5.33 -2.46
N ASP A 55 20.83 -5.17 -2.06
CA ASP A 55 21.91 -6.08 -2.46
C ASP A 55 21.71 -7.50 -1.92
N ASP A 56 20.96 -7.68 -0.83
CA ASP A 56 20.66 -9.01 -0.25
C ASP A 56 19.67 -9.81 -1.13
N LEU A 57 18.97 -9.15 -2.06
CA LEU A 57 18.02 -9.76 -2.99
C LEU A 57 18.64 -10.15 -4.33
N LEU A 58 19.87 -9.71 -4.61
CA LEU A 58 20.56 -10.04 -5.85
C LEU A 58 21.00 -11.51 -5.79
N PRO A 59 20.76 -12.31 -6.85
CA PRO A 59 21.27 -13.68 -6.89
C PRO A 59 22.80 -13.67 -6.85
N SER A 60 23.38 -14.57 -6.08
CA SER A 60 24.83 -14.76 -6.07
C SER A 60 25.30 -15.12 -7.49
N PRO A 61 26.42 -14.53 -7.97
CA PRO A 61 26.93 -14.78 -9.32
C PRO A 61 27.27 -16.25 -9.57
#